data_AF-A0A0B7C6X5-F1
#
_entry.id   AF-A0A0B7C6X5-F1
#
_cell.length_a   1.000
_cell.length_b   1.000
_cell.length_c   1.000
_cell.angle_alpha   90.00
_cell.angle_beta   90.00
_cell.angle_gamma   90.00
#
_symmetry.space_group_name_H-M   'P 1'
#
loop_
_entity.id
_entity.type
_entity.pdbx_description
1 polymer ?
#
loop_
_entity_poly.entity_id
_entity_poly.type
_entity_poly.pdbx_seq_one_letter_code
_entity_poly.pdbx_strand_id
1 'polypeptide(L)'
;ERYIVYLCHSNLTCAGWGDRQHGIFSAYLLSLVTNRTFKVDMQSPCPLSKLYHPRLLNWKINQTEFEGLSSTHLYALNDRRFRESVKIIDFDEEYPQDVVYLTTNYDYFYNIKANPIYKNIFRQK
;
A
#
# COMPACT_ATOMS: atom_id res chain seq x y z
N GLU A 1 -12.01 3.73 -10.90
CA GLU A 1 -10.68 4.13 -10.39
C GLU A 1 -10.21 3.08 -9.40
N ARG A 2 -8.91 2.78 -9.35
CA ARG A 2 -8.38 1.70 -8.49
C ARG A 2 -7.42 2.28 -7.46
N TYR A 3 -7.39 1.69 -6.26
CA TYR A 3 -6.73 2.23 -5.08
C TYR A 3 -5.87 1.20 -4.37
N ILE A 4 -4.74 1.67 -3.84
CA ILE A 4 -3.99 1.00 -2.78
C ILE A 4 -4.07 1.88 -1.54
N VAL A 5 -4.60 1.33 -0.45
CA VAL A 5 -4.76 2.04 0.82
C VAL A 5 -3.87 1.39 1.87
N TYR A 6 -2.88 2.11 2.41
CA TYR A 6 -2.22 1.64 3.63
C TYR A 6 -3.21 1.73 4.81
N LEU A 7 -3.51 0.60 5.44
CA LEU A 7 -4.52 0.50 6.50
C LEU A 7 -3.88 0.18 7.85
N CYS A 8 -4.13 1.03 8.84
CA CYS A 8 -3.78 0.80 10.23
C CYS A 8 -4.74 1.50 11.23
N HIS A 9 -5.61 0.70 11.83
CA HIS A 9 -6.58 1.12 12.85
C HIS A 9 -6.25 0.55 14.23
N SER A 10 -6.99 0.98 15.26
CA SER A 10 -6.78 0.52 16.65
C SER A 10 -7.09 -0.96 16.87
N ASN A 11 -7.93 -1.56 16.03
CA ASN A 11 -8.25 -2.99 16.04
C ASN A 11 -7.25 -3.84 15.22
N LEU A 12 -6.21 -3.22 14.61
CA LEU A 12 -5.18 -3.91 13.84
C LEU A 12 -3.81 -3.76 14.52
N THR A 13 -2.97 -4.79 14.39
CA THR A 13 -1.55 -4.68 14.75
C THR A 13 -0.77 -4.19 13.53
N CYS A 14 -0.06 -3.08 13.66
CA CYS A 14 0.74 -2.51 12.57
C CYS A 14 2.21 -2.29 12.96
N ALA A 15 2.65 -2.95 14.03
CA ALA A 15 3.99 -2.82 14.61
C ALA A 15 4.36 -1.35 14.96
N GLY A 16 5.66 -1.05 15.02
CA GLY A 16 6.20 0.23 15.49
C GLY A 16 6.10 1.37 14.46
N TRP A 17 6.54 2.57 14.85
CA TRP A 17 6.51 3.75 13.97
C TRP A 17 7.41 3.63 12.72
N GLY A 18 8.58 3.00 12.84
CA GLY A 18 9.45 2.73 11.68
C GLY A 18 8.84 1.71 10.72
N ASP A 19 8.28 0.64 11.26
CA ASP A 19 7.55 -0.38 10.51
C ASP A 19 6.39 0.19 9.69
N ARG A 20 5.63 1.13 10.27
CA ARG A 20 4.54 1.82 9.58
C ARG A 20 5.04 2.66 8.43
N GLN A 21 6.19 3.31 8.56
CA GLN A 21 6.80 4.06 7.46
C GLN A 21 7.19 3.12 6.30
N HIS A 22 7.75 1.94 6.60
CA HIS A 22 7.98 0.92 5.57
C HIS A 22 6.67 0.49 4.91
N GLY A 23 5.61 0.26 5.69
CA GLY A 23 4.31 -0.13 5.15
C GLY A 23 3.66 0.94 4.26
N ILE A 24 3.70 2.20 4.67
CA ILE A 24 3.22 3.35 3.89
C ILE A 24 4.01 3.46 2.57
N PHE A 25 5.34 3.36 2.64
CA PHE A 25 6.21 3.42 1.47
C PHE A 25 5.96 2.26 0.50
N SER A 26 5.84 1.04 1.02
CA SER A 26 5.50 -0.15 0.22
C SER A 26 4.15 -0.05 -0.46
N ALA A 27 3.13 0.45 0.24
CA ALA A 27 1.81 0.70 -0.34
C ALA A 27 1.86 1.75 -1.46
N TYR A 28 2.67 2.80 -1.30
CA TYR A 28 2.89 3.80 -2.34
C TYR A 28 3.60 3.20 -3.56
N LEU A 29 4.66 2.40 -3.36
CA LEU A 29 5.35 1.73 -4.46
C LEU A 29 4.42 0.78 -5.23
N LEU A 30 3.60 0.01 -4.52
CA LEU A 30 2.60 -0.86 -5.15
C LEU A 30 1.62 -0.04 -5.99
N SER A 31 1.17 1.12 -5.48
CA SER A 31 0.28 2.00 -6.24
C SER A 31 0.92 2.50 -7.53
N LEU A 32 2.21 2.85 -7.50
CA LEU A 32 2.93 3.30 -8.70
C LEU A 32 3.01 2.18 -9.75
N VAL A 33 3.39 0.96 -9.33
CA VAL A 33 3.61 -0.14 -10.28
C VAL A 33 2.34 -0.77 -10.83
N THR A 34 1.22 -0.59 -10.13
CA THR A 34 -0.12 -1.03 -10.56
C THR A 34 -0.96 0.10 -11.15
N ASN A 35 -0.40 1.32 -11.27
CA ASN A 35 -1.13 2.51 -11.70
C ASN A 35 -2.44 2.75 -10.91
N ARG A 36 -2.38 2.56 -9.59
CA ARG A 36 -3.47 2.79 -8.64
C ARG A 36 -3.24 4.06 -7.83
N THR A 37 -4.35 4.69 -7.44
CA THR A 37 -4.34 5.86 -6.57
C THR A 37 -3.91 5.47 -5.15
N PHE A 38 -2.88 6.14 -4.62
CA PHE A 38 -2.38 5.90 -3.26
C PHE A 38 -3.18 6.65 -2.21
N LYS A 39 -3.55 5.97 -1.12
CA LYS A 39 -4.22 6.56 0.03
C LYS A 39 -3.67 5.98 1.33
N VAL A 40 -3.88 6.69 2.44
CA VAL A 40 -3.49 6.24 3.78
C VAL A 40 -4.65 6.38 4.75
N ASP A 41 -5.04 5.25 5.35
CA ASP A 41 -5.96 5.17 6.48
C ASP A 41 -5.22 4.70 7.74
N MET A 42 -4.52 5.63 8.40
CA MET A 42 -3.87 5.36 9.67
C MET A 42 -4.45 6.27 10.74
N GLN A 43 -5.17 5.68 11.70
CA GLN A 43 -5.84 6.42 12.79
C GLN A 43 -5.21 6.14 14.17
N SER A 44 -4.59 4.98 14.35
CA SER A 44 -3.94 4.57 15.60
C SER A 44 -2.43 4.42 15.38
N PRO A 45 -1.57 4.70 16.38
CA PRO A 45 -1.90 5.31 17.67
C PRO A 45 -2.12 6.83 17.55
N CYS A 46 -1.78 7.42 16.41
CA CYS A 46 -2.07 8.82 16.10
C CYS A 46 -2.34 8.94 14.58
N PRO A 47 -3.34 9.75 14.16
CA PRO A 47 -3.59 9.97 12.74
C PRO A 47 -2.37 10.55 12.01
N LEU A 48 -2.06 10.01 10.83
CA LEU A 48 -0.91 10.48 10.04
C LEU A 48 -0.99 11.99 9.73
N SER A 49 -2.21 12.51 9.55
CA SER A 49 -2.50 13.91 9.25
C SER A 49 -2.11 14.89 10.36
N LYS A 50 -1.85 14.41 11.57
CA LYS A 50 -1.31 15.25 12.65
C LYS A 50 0.21 15.44 12.55
N LEU A 51 0.89 14.57 11.80
CA LEU A 51 2.35 14.57 11.64
C LEU A 51 2.76 15.11 10.26
N TYR A 52 2.02 14.73 9.22
CA TYR A 52 2.32 15.07 7.84
C TYR A 52 1.12 15.71 7.14
N HIS A 53 1.41 16.63 6.23
CA HIS A 53 0.42 17.25 5.37
C HIS A 53 0.69 16.86 3.91
N PRO A 54 -0.34 16.50 3.12
CA PRO A 54 -0.18 16.28 1.69
C PRO A 54 0.41 17.51 0.99
N ARG A 55 1.34 17.29 0.06
CA ARG A 55 1.90 18.35 -0.81
C ARG A 55 1.88 17.92 -2.27
N LEU A 56 2.76 17.00 -2.64
CA LEU A 56 2.87 16.50 -4.03
C LEU A 56 1.85 15.42 -4.35
N LEU A 57 1.43 14.67 -3.34
CA LEU A 57 0.51 13.55 -3.45
C LEU A 57 -0.58 13.70 -2.41
N ASN A 58 -1.85 13.70 -2.85
CA ASN A 58 -2.99 13.71 -1.94
C ASN A 58 -3.33 12.29 -1.48
N TRP A 59 -2.76 11.88 -0.34
CA TRP A 59 -2.97 10.56 0.25
C TRP A 59 -4.19 10.49 1.19
N LYS A 60 -4.92 11.60 1.40
CA LYS A 60 -6.10 11.61 2.28
C LYS A 60 -7.26 10.84 1.63
N ILE A 61 -8.03 10.18 2.48
CA ILE A 61 -9.26 9.48 2.10
C ILE A 61 -10.43 10.45 2.08
N ASN A 62 -11.21 10.40 1.00
CA ASN A 62 -12.59 10.85 0.99
C ASN A 62 -13.49 9.62 0.82
N GLN A 63 -14.38 9.35 1.79
CA GLN A 63 -15.18 8.12 1.80
C GLN A 63 -16.10 7.97 0.58
N THR A 64 -16.55 9.10 0.01
CA THR A 64 -17.39 9.07 -1.20
C THR A 64 -16.64 8.54 -2.43
N GLU A 65 -15.30 8.57 -2.44
CA GLU A 65 -14.48 8.01 -3.53
C GLU A 65 -14.58 6.48 -3.61
N PHE A 66 -15.02 5.82 -2.53
CA PHE A 66 -15.06 4.36 -2.40
C PHE A 66 -16.46 3.76 -2.50
N GLU A 67 -17.50 4.59 -2.61
CA GLU A 67 -18.88 4.13 -2.68
C GLU A 67 -19.11 3.26 -3.93
N GLY A 68 -19.64 2.04 -3.71
CA GLY A 68 -19.91 1.07 -4.78
C GLY A 68 -18.68 0.36 -5.36
N LEU A 69 -17.48 0.63 -4.85
CA LEU A 69 -16.26 -0.05 -5.30
C LEU A 69 -16.07 -1.41 -4.62
N SER A 70 -15.59 -2.39 -5.39
CA SER A 70 -15.18 -3.68 -4.83
C SER A 70 -13.93 -3.52 -3.97
N SER A 71 -13.84 -4.23 -2.85
CA SER A 71 -12.68 -4.12 -1.96
C SER A 71 -12.22 -5.44 -1.36
N THR A 72 -10.95 -5.48 -0.98
CA THR A 72 -10.35 -6.56 -0.20
C THR A 72 -9.38 -6.01 0.83
N HIS A 73 -9.21 -6.73 1.94
CA HIS A 73 -8.20 -6.43 2.96
C HIS A 73 -7.10 -7.48 2.92
N LEU A 74 -5.92 -7.06 2.45
CA LEU A 74 -4.69 -7.84 2.50
C LEU A 74 -3.95 -7.56 3.82
N TYR A 75 -4.06 -8.50 4.76
CA TYR A 75 -3.34 -8.45 6.02
C TYR A 75 -1.99 -9.21 5.91
N ALA A 76 -0.90 -8.46 5.67
CA ALA A 76 0.45 -8.98 5.41
C ALA A 76 1.47 -8.56 6.50
N LEU A 77 1.04 -8.37 7.74
CA LEU A 77 1.94 -8.07 8.86
C LEU A 77 2.88 -9.25 9.13
N ASN A 78 4.19 -9.00 9.11
CA ASN A 78 5.25 -10.00 9.23
C ASN A 78 5.15 -11.15 8.21
N ASP A 79 4.41 -10.97 7.11
CA ASP A 79 4.20 -12.01 6.12
C ASP A 79 5.41 -12.09 5.16
N ARG A 80 6.34 -12.97 5.50
CA ARG A 80 7.52 -13.25 4.67
C ARG A 80 7.15 -13.91 3.34
N ARG A 81 6.08 -14.71 3.30
CA ARG A 81 5.67 -15.40 2.06
C ARG A 81 5.13 -14.39 1.07
N PHE A 82 4.26 -13.49 1.53
CA PHE A 82 3.75 -12.40 0.71
C PHE A 82 4.88 -11.47 0.25
N ARG A 83 5.79 -11.09 1.15
CA ARG A 83 6.97 -10.29 0.75
C ARG A 83 7.74 -10.93 -0.40
N GLU A 84 8.00 -12.24 -0.31
CA GLU A 84 8.71 -12.95 -1.38
C GLU A 84 7.86 -13.09 -2.66
N SER A 85 6.54 -13.30 -2.55
CA SER A 85 5.66 -13.42 -3.72
C SER A 85 5.59 -12.14 -4.55
N VAL A 86 5.73 -10.96 -3.94
CA VAL A 86 5.79 -9.66 -4.64
C VAL A 86 6.90 -9.61 -5.71
N LYS A 87 7.93 -10.47 -5.62
CA LYS A 87 8.97 -10.60 -6.66
C LYS A 87 8.47 -11.21 -7.98
N ILE A 88 7.36 -11.93 -7.96
CA ILE A 88 6.94 -12.78 -9.09
C ILE A 88 5.50 -12.59 -9.51
N ILE A 89 4.60 -12.18 -8.60
CA ILE A 89 3.17 -12.06 -8.92
C ILE A 89 2.89 -10.84 -9.80
N ASP A 90 1.86 -10.95 -10.64
CA ASP A 90 1.09 -9.80 -11.10
C ASP A 90 0.08 -9.42 -10.01
N PHE A 91 0.22 -8.22 -9.45
CA PHE A 91 -0.57 -7.79 -8.31
C PHE A 91 -2.01 -7.49 -8.73
N ASP A 92 -2.22 -7.05 -9.98
CA ASP A 92 -3.55 -6.72 -10.48
C ASP A 92 -4.35 -7.96 -10.88
N GLU A 93 -3.68 -9.05 -11.26
CA GLU A 93 -4.30 -10.38 -11.44
C GLU A 93 -4.68 -11.02 -10.10
N GLU A 94 -3.78 -10.98 -9.11
CA GLU A 94 -4.02 -11.56 -7.77
C GLU A 94 -5.06 -10.78 -6.95
N TYR A 95 -5.08 -9.45 -7.08
CA TYR A 95 -5.97 -8.56 -6.34
C TYR A 95 -6.80 -7.70 -7.30
N PRO A 96 -7.78 -8.29 -8.00
CA PRO A 96 -8.54 -7.60 -9.05
C PRO A 96 -9.48 -6.50 -8.52
N GLN A 97 -9.73 -6.45 -7.21
CA GLN A 97 -10.65 -5.49 -6.59
C GLN A 97 -10.23 -4.04 -6.84
N ASP A 98 -11.20 -3.14 -6.86
CA ASP A 98 -10.97 -1.71 -7.06
C ASP A 98 -10.13 -1.14 -5.91
N VAL A 99 -10.39 -1.56 -4.66
CA VAL A 99 -9.71 -1.07 -3.47
C VAL A 99 -8.99 -2.22 -2.76
N VAL A 100 -7.67 -2.12 -2.64
CA VAL A 100 -6.88 -3.02 -1.79
C VAL A 100 -6.43 -2.27 -0.55
N TYR A 101 -7.01 -2.62 0.59
CA TYR A 101 -6.51 -2.21 1.89
C TYR A 101 -5.34 -3.10 2.27
N LEU A 102 -4.18 -2.52 2.51
CA LEU A 102 -2.94 -3.23 2.81
C LEU A 102 -2.47 -2.89 4.23
N THR A 103 -2.35 -3.90 5.08
CA THR A 103 -1.67 -3.81 6.36
C THR A 103 -0.35 -4.57 6.28
N THR A 104 0.79 -3.88 6.37
CA THR A 104 2.12 -4.49 6.37
C THR A 104 3.13 -3.64 7.14
N ASN A 105 4.22 -4.26 7.58
CA ASN A 105 5.40 -3.63 8.14
C ASN A 105 6.68 -3.84 7.31
N TYR A 106 6.57 -4.52 6.16
CA TYR A 106 7.72 -4.79 5.32
C TYR A 106 7.95 -3.72 4.26
N ASP A 107 9.22 -3.50 3.95
CA ASP A 107 9.69 -2.80 2.76
C ASP A 107 9.70 -3.78 1.57
N TYR A 108 9.00 -3.42 0.51
CA TYR A 108 8.89 -4.20 -0.73
C TYR A 108 9.75 -3.68 -1.88
N PHE A 109 10.54 -2.62 -1.71
CA PHE A 109 11.28 -1.97 -2.79
C PHE A 109 12.14 -2.94 -3.60
N TYR A 110 13.01 -3.70 -2.94
CA TYR A 110 13.90 -4.65 -3.64
C TYR A 110 13.11 -5.79 -4.29
N ASN A 111 12.01 -6.22 -3.67
CA ASN A 111 11.14 -7.28 -4.18
C ASN A 111 10.42 -6.80 -5.46
N ILE A 112 9.81 -5.62 -5.43
CA ILE A 112 9.13 -5.00 -6.58
C ILE A 112 10.12 -4.67 -7.69
N LYS A 113 11.30 -4.12 -7.36
CA LYS A 113 12.35 -3.80 -8.34
C LYS A 113 12.85 -5.04 -9.10
N ALA A 114 12.92 -6.18 -8.41
CA ALA A 114 13.31 -7.45 -9.01
C ALA A 114 12.19 -8.10 -9.84
N ASN A 115 10.94 -7.67 -9.69
CA ASN A 115 9.81 -8.25 -10.40
C ASN A 115 9.88 -7.92 -11.90
N PRO A 116 9.88 -8.95 -12.78
CA PRO A 116 10.05 -8.75 -14.22
C PRO A 116 8.91 -7.97 -14.87
N ILE A 117 7.71 -7.96 -14.27
CA ILE A 117 6.54 -7.21 -14.73
C ILE A 117 6.77 -5.71 -14.52
N TYR A 118 7.30 -5.32 -13.36
CA TYR A 118 7.45 -3.91 -12.97
C TYR A 118 8.83 -3.30 -13.24
N LYS A 119 9.82 -4.11 -13.66
CA LYS A 119 11.23 -3.69 -13.84
C LYS A 119 11.42 -2.42 -14.70
N ASN A 120 10.52 -2.15 -15.64
CA ASN A 120 10.63 -1.03 -16.56
C ASN A 120 10.39 0.32 -15.88
N ILE A 121 9.60 0.36 -14.81
CA ILE A 121 9.29 1.59 -14.07
C ILE A 121 10.55 2.13 -13.37
N PHE A 122 11.45 1.25 -12.94
CA PHE A 122 12.69 1.62 -12.25
C PHE A 122 13.87 1.93 -13.19
N ARG A 123 13.67 1.86 -14.51
CA ARG A 123 14.72 2.12 -15.51
C ARG A 123 14.71 3.56 -16.03
N GLN A 124 13.69 4.36 -15.69
CA GLN A 124 13.62 5.76 -16.08
C GLN A 124 14.61 6.58 -15.24
N LYS A 125 15.55 7.24 -15.94
CA LYS A 125 16.51 8.20 -15.39
C LYS A 125 15.94 9.60 -15.50
#